data_AF-A0A1X0RH49-F1
#
_entry.id   AF-A0A1X0RH49-F1
#
_cell.length_a   1.000
_cell.length_b   1.000
_cell.length_c   1.000
_cell.angle_alpha   90.00
_cell.angle_beta   90.00
_cell.angle_gamma   90.00
#
_symmetry.space_group_name_H-M   'P 1'
#
loop_
_entity.id
_entity.type
_entity.pdbx_description
1 polymer ?
#
loop_
_entity_poly.entity_id
_entity_poly.type
_entity_poly.pdbx_seq_one_letter_code
_entity_poly.pdbx_strand_id
1 'polypeptide(L)'
;MFDVKPREWPELLQAYLDDIKRNAPSKMYDFKSSQQEQSDALFEYLESIEDWEEAVDEIVYMEKCKVPGYLVYVKWKDGTCSVHHSSQVNERCPQKMIDFYEKHLVKTPLSKQ
;
A
#
# COMPACT_ATOMS: atom_id res chain seq x y z
N MET A 1 2.98 -38.76 -18.24
CA MET A 1 3.71 -37.60 -17.68
C MET A 1 2.85 -36.39 -17.97
N PHE A 2 2.06 -35.90 -17.00
CA PHE A 2 1.14 -34.78 -17.23
C PHE A 2 1.93 -33.48 -17.08
N ASP A 3 1.99 -32.73 -18.18
CA ASP A 3 2.62 -31.42 -18.28
C ASP A 3 1.74 -30.41 -17.52
N VAL A 4 2.07 -30.17 -16.24
CA VAL A 4 1.42 -29.13 -15.44
C VAL A 4 2.01 -27.80 -15.89
N LYS A 5 1.39 -27.20 -16.91
CA LYS A 5 1.72 -25.82 -17.29
C LYS A 5 1.39 -24.92 -16.09
N PRO A 6 2.37 -24.19 -15.52
CA PRO A 6 2.09 -23.19 -14.52
C PRO A 6 1.16 -22.16 -15.14
N ARG A 7 0.03 -21.86 -14.47
CA ARG A 7 -0.92 -20.87 -14.98
C ARG A 7 -0.24 -19.50 -15.01
N GLU A 8 -0.28 -18.86 -16.16
CA GLU A 8 0.26 -17.51 -16.35
C GLU A 8 -0.69 -16.45 -15.75
N TRP A 9 -0.17 -15.26 -15.54
CA TRP A 9 -0.74 -14.30 -14.58
C TRP A 9 -2.21 -13.89 -14.77
N PRO A 10 -2.85 -13.74 -15.94
CA PRO A 10 -4.29 -13.39 -15.94
C PRO A 10 -5.21 -14.48 -15.38
N GLU A 11 -4.82 -15.76 -15.54
CA GLU A 11 -5.67 -16.92 -15.28
C GLU A 11 -5.71 -17.29 -13.79
N LEU A 12 -4.60 -17.09 -13.08
CA LEU A 12 -4.52 -17.31 -11.64
C LEU A 12 -5.38 -16.31 -10.87
N LEU A 13 -5.33 -15.03 -11.27
CA LEU A 13 -6.13 -13.98 -10.65
C LEU A 13 -7.61 -14.23 -10.85
N GLN A 14 -8.02 -14.64 -12.05
CA GLN A 14 -9.40 -14.95 -12.36
C GLN A 14 -9.91 -16.14 -11.52
N ALA A 15 -9.13 -17.22 -11.43
CA ALA A 15 -9.48 -18.39 -10.63
C ALA A 15 -9.62 -18.08 -9.14
N TYR A 16 -8.76 -17.20 -8.61
CA TYR A 16 -8.82 -16.71 -7.23
C TYR A 16 -10.09 -15.90 -6.96
N LEU A 17 -10.42 -14.95 -7.84
CA LEU A 17 -11.65 -14.15 -7.71
C LEU A 17 -12.91 -15.02 -7.78
N ASP A 18 -12.91 -16.03 -8.65
CA ASP A 18 -14.03 -16.97 -8.77
C ASP A 18 -14.20 -17.84 -7.53
N ASP A 19 -13.10 -18.23 -6.86
CA ASP A 19 -13.14 -19.00 -5.61
C ASP A 19 -13.69 -18.18 -4.43
N ILE A 20 -13.28 -16.91 -4.31
CA ILE A 20 -13.81 -15.99 -3.30
C ILE A 20 -15.32 -15.82 -3.48
N LYS A 21 -15.79 -15.61 -4.71
CA LYS A 21 -17.23 -15.45 -4.99
C LYS A 21 -18.02 -16.71 -4.65
N ARG A 22 -17.45 -17.90 -4.85
CA ARG A 22 -18.12 -19.18 -4.59
C ARG A 22 -18.16 -19.55 -3.12
N ASN A 23 -17.08 -19.27 -2.39
CA ASN A 23 -16.91 -19.72 -1.00
C ASN A 23 -17.10 -18.60 0.04
N ALA A 24 -17.49 -17.39 -0.38
CA ALA A 24 -17.81 -16.31 0.55
C ALA A 24 -18.96 -16.75 1.47
N PRO A 25 -18.75 -16.80 2.80
CA PRO A 25 -19.81 -17.18 3.73
C PRO A 25 -20.95 -16.16 3.67
N SER A 26 -22.16 -16.63 3.36
CA SER A 26 -23.39 -15.83 3.16
C SER A 26 -23.93 -15.11 4.40
N LYS A 27 -23.25 -15.17 5.56
CA LYS A 27 -23.65 -14.43 6.76
C LYS A 27 -22.44 -13.71 7.35
N MET A 28 -22.49 -12.39 7.19
CA MET A 28 -21.61 -11.39 7.78
C MET A 28 -21.41 -11.60 9.28
N TYR A 29 -20.17 -11.41 9.72
CA TYR A 29 -19.84 -11.16 11.12
C TYR A 29 -20.01 -9.66 11.39
N ASP A 30 -21.05 -9.31 12.13
CA ASP A 30 -21.43 -7.94 12.53
C ASP A 30 -20.60 -7.44 13.72
N PHE A 31 -19.32 -7.14 13.45
CA PHE A 31 -18.42 -6.43 14.37
C PHE A 31 -17.64 -5.31 13.67
N LYS A 32 -17.62 -5.30 12.33
CA LYS A 32 -16.90 -4.33 11.50
C LYS A 32 -17.76 -3.16 11.01
N SER A 33 -19.10 -3.21 11.16
CA SER A 33 -19.97 -2.25 10.49
C SER A 33 -19.78 -0.80 10.96
N SER A 34 -19.38 -0.56 12.21
CA SER A 34 -19.13 0.79 12.74
C SER A 34 -17.72 1.34 12.47
N GLN A 35 -16.77 0.48 12.09
CA GLN A 35 -15.38 0.85 11.79
C GLN A 35 -15.13 0.97 10.28
N GLN A 36 -15.91 0.26 9.45
CA GLN A 36 -15.78 0.25 8.00
C GLN A 36 -16.25 1.57 7.35
N GLU A 37 -17.30 2.21 7.88
CA GLU A 37 -17.77 3.50 7.37
C GLU A 37 -16.76 4.63 7.63
N GLN A 38 -16.06 4.60 8.77
CA GLN A 38 -14.99 5.55 9.09
C GLN A 38 -13.76 5.34 8.22
N SER A 39 -13.41 4.09 7.89
CA SER A 39 -12.29 3.84 6.97
C SER A 39 -12.60 4.35 5.58
N ASP A 40 -13.81 4.10 5.07
CA ASP A 40 -14.17 4.46 3.70
C ASP A 40 -14.27 5.99 3.52
N ALA A 41 -14.86 6.68 4.49
CA ALA A 41 -14.88 8.15 4.50
C ALA A 41 -13.48 8.77 4.67
N LEU A 42 -12.60 8.14 5.45
CA LEU A 42 -11.21 8.57 5.59
C LEU A 42 -10.45 8.39 4.27
N PHE A 43 -10.63 7.27 3.57
CA PHE A 43 -10.01 7.06 2.26
C PHE A 43 -10.48 8.09 1.24
N GLU A 44 -11.78 8.37 1.17
CA GLU A 44 -12.33 9.40 0.28
C GLU A 44 -11.77 10.79 0.61
N TYR A 45 -11.65 11.12 1.90
CA TYR A 45 -11.01 12.36 2.33
C TYR A 45 -9.54 12.44 1.89
N LEU A 46 -8.73 11.40 2.12
CA LEU A 46 -7.32 11.39 1.74
C LEU A 46 -7.12 11.47 0.22
N GLU A 47 -7.98 10.83 -0.56
CA GLU A 47 -7.97 10.94 -2.02
C GLU A 47 -8.37 12.33 -2.51
N SER A 48 -9.20 13.06 -1.75
CA SER A 48 -9.58 14.44 -2.05
C SER A 48 -8.49 15.49 -1.76
N ILE A 49 -7.45 15.12 -0.99
CA ILE A 49 -6.36 16.05 -0.69
C ILE A 49 -5.55 16.30 -1.96
N GLU A 50 -5.61 17.53 -2.47
CA GLU A 50 -4.88 17.94 -3.67
C GLU A 50 -3.37 18.12 -3.41
N ASP A 51 -2.99 18.60 -2.21
CA ASP A 51 -1.59 18.90 -1.85
C ASP A 51 -1.09 18.02 -0.68
N TRP A 52 -0.50 16.87 -1.03
CA TRP A 52 0.07 15.96 -0.05
C TRP A 52 1.41 16.45 0.50
N GLU A 53 2.14 17.31 -0.21
CA GLU A 53 3.44 17.80 0.26
C GLU A 53 3.29 18.63 1.54
N GLU A 54 2.24 19.44 1.61
CA GLU A 54 1.95 20.20 2.82
C GLU A 54 1.21 19.36 3.87
N ALA A 55 0.30 18.47 3.49
CA ALA A 55 -0.52 17.72 4.45
C ALA A 55 0.24 16.59 5.16
N VAL A 56 1.25 16.00 4.51
CA VAL A 56 2.05 14.91 5.08
C VAL A 56 3.10 15.47 6.04
N ASP A 57 3.16 14.87 7.23
CA ASP A 57 4.19 15.16 8.23
C ASP A 57 5.48 14.45 7.82
N GLU A 58 5.45 13.11 7.78
CA GLU A 58 6.59 12.28 7.42
C GLU A 58 6.18 10.89 6.90
N ILE A 59 7.11 10.26 6.18
CA ILE A 59 7.06 8.83 5.87
C ILE A 59 7.67 8.06 7.04
N VAL A 60 6.90 7.16 7.63
CA VAL A 60 7.31 6.46 8.86
C VAL A 60 8.02 5.15 8.53
N TYR A 61 7.47 4.39 7.58
CA TYR A 61 7.94 3.05 7.29
C TYR A 61 7.62 2.64 5.85
N MET A 62 8.43 1.73 5.30
CA MET A 62 8.22 1.14 3.99
C MET A 62 8.44 -0.37 4.05
N GLU A 63 7.55 -1.12 3.41
CA GLU A 63 7.70 -2.57 3.25
C GLU A 63 7.47 -3.01 1.81
N LYS A 64 8.02 -4.17 1.47
CA LYS A 64 7.83 -4.76 0.13
C LYS A 64 6.39 -5.22 -0.01
N CYS A 65 5.75 -4.78 -1.09
CA CYS A 65 4.42 -5.27 -1.41
C CYS A 65 4.49 -6.62 -2.13
N LYS A 66 3.37 -7.36 -2.15
CA LYS A 66 3.21 -8.56 -2.97
C LYS A 66 3.18 -8.24 -4.47
N VAL A 67 2.78 -7.01 -4.81
CA VAL A 67 2.88 -6.45 -6.17
C VAL A 67 4.17 -5.63 -6.31
N PRO A 68 4.68 -5.37 -7.53
CA PRO A 68 5.86 -4.54 -7.72
C PRO A 68 5.73 -3.17 -7.03
N GLY A 69 6.73 -2.80 -6.25
CA GLY A 69 6.77 -1.57 -5.47
C GLY A 69 6.74 -1.80 -3.95
N TYR A 70 6.40 -0.75 -3.21
CA TYR A 70 6.38 -0.74 -1.75
C TYR A 70 5.03 -0.28 -1.23
N LEU A 71 4.67 -0.78 -0.04
CA LEU A 71 3.66 -0.15 0.80
C LEU A 71 4.35 0.89 1.67
N VAL A 72 3.81 2.09 1.65
CA VAL A 72 4.37 3.26 2.33
C VAL A 72 3.41 3.68 3.42
N TYR A 73 3.91 3.73 4.65
CA TYR A 73 3.17 4.17 5.82
C TYR A 73 3.42 5.66 6.00
N VAL A 74 2.38 6.44 5.79
CA VAL A 74 2.40 7.91 5.81
C VAL A 74 1.75 8.39 7.10
N LYS A 75 2.41 9.34 7.77
CA LYS A 75 1.85 10.07 8.89
C LYS A 75 1.50 11.48 8.45
N TRP A 76 0.26 11.87 8.70
CA TRP A 76 -0.30 13.15 8.32
C TRP A 76 -0.18 14.15 9.47
N LYS A 77 -0.20 15.46 9.16
CA LYS A 77 -0.08 16.52 10.17
C LYS A 77 -1.25 16.57 11.16
N ASP A 78 -2.40 16.03 10.78
CA ASP A 78 -3.57 15.87 11.65
C ASP A 78 -3.40 14.74 12.69
N GLY A 79 -2.29 13.99 12.62
CA GLY A 79 -2.00 12.86 13.50
C GLY A 79 -2.50 11.51 12.97
N THR A 80 -3.17 11.49 11.83
CA THR A 80 -3.65 10.27 11.19
C THR A 80 -2.50 9.52 10.54
N CYS A 81 -2.61 8.20 10.45
CA CYS A 81 -1.69 7.36 9.68
C CYS A 81 -2.46 6.59 8.62
N SER A 82 -1.93 6.53 7.41
CA SER A 82 -2.50 5.76 6.31
C SER A 82 -1.41 4.99 5.56
N VAL A 83 -1.85 4.03 4.72
CA VAL A 83 -0.96 3.20 3.91
C VAL A 83 -1.30 3.37 2.45
N HIS A 84 -0.30 3.71 1.65
CA HIS A 84 -0.45 3.94 0.21
C HIS A 84 0.61 3.18 -0.57
N HIS A 85 0.33 2.90 -1.84
CA HIS A 85 1.33 2.31 -2.72
C HIS A 85 2.38 3.37 -3.09
N SER A 86 3.65 2.95 -3.21
CA SER A 86 4.77 3.85 -3.50
C SER A 86 4.58 4.71 -4.73
N SER A 87 3.88 4.24 -5.77
CA SER A 87 3.62 5.03 -6.97
C SER A 87 2.78 6.27 -6.68
N GLN A 88 1.76 6.14 -5.80
CA GLN A 88 0.90 7.25 -5.41
C GLN A 88 1.67 8.28 -4.58
N VAL A 89 2.47 7.83 -3.62
CA VAL A 89 3.22 8.74 -2.73
C VAL A 89 4.32 9.47 -3.51
N ASN A 90 5.01 8.79 -4.42
CA ASN A 90 6.01 9.41 -5.29
C ASN A 90 5.42 10.48 -6.23
N GLU A 91 4.15 10.36 -6.61
CA GLU A 91 3.46 11.34 -7.44
C GLU A 91 2.97 12.53 -6.61
N ARG A 92 2.42 12.27 -5.42
CA ARG A 92 1.72 13.26 -4.61
C ARG A 92 2.61 14.05 -3.64
N CYS A 93 3.58 13.39 -3.02
CA CYS A 93 4.56 14.04 -2.13
C CYS A 93 6.01 13.53 -2.36
N PRO A 94 6.57 13.73 -3.57
CA PRO A 94 7.92 13.29 -3.90
C PRO A 94 9.01 13.80 -2.93
N GLN A 95 8.92 15.02 -2.40
CA GLN A 95 9.95 15.56 -1.50
C GLN A 95 10.01 14.77 -0.18
N LYS A 96 8.85 14.45 0.41
CA LYS A 96 8.77 13.63 1.62
C LYS A 96 9.35 12.23 1.42
N MET A 97 9.16 11.64 0.24
CA MET A 97 9.77 10.35 -0.10
C MET A 97 11.29 10.44 -0.24
N ILE A 98 11.81 11.50 -0.85
CA ILE A 98 13.26 11.74 -0.95
C ILE A 98 13.87 11.90 0.44
N ASP A 99 13.29 12.72 1.31
CA ASP A 99 13.73 12.92 2.70
C ASP A 99 13.83 11.58 3.44
N PHE A 100 12.87 10.68 3.23
CA PHE A 100 12.89 9.35 3.81
C PHE A 100 14.06 8.52 3.30
N TYR A 101 14.29 8.48 1.98
CA TYR A 101 15.41 7.75 1.41
C TYR A 101 16.76 8.29 1.89
N GLU A 102 16.93 9.61 1.94
CA GLU A 102 18.16 10.23 2.42
C GLU A 102 18.51 9.84 3.86
N LYS A 103 17.50 9.77 4.74
CA LYS A 103 17.67 9.31 6.13
C LYS A 103 18.02 7.83 6.24
N HIS A 104 17.57 7.00 5.30
CA HIS A 104 17.73 5.54 5.34
C HIS A 104 18.85 5.01 4.43
N LEU A 105 19.55 5.88 3.69
CA LEU A 105 20.69 5.51 2.87
C LEU A 105 21.88 5.10 3.75
N VAL A 106 22.15 3.80 3.81
CA VAL A 106 23.38 3.28 4.43
C VAL A 106 24.51 3.34 3.40
N LYS A 107 25.46 4.26 3.61
CA LYS A 107 26.68 4.32 2.80
C LYS A 107 27.55 3.11 3.11
N THR A 108 27.54 2.10 2.24
CA THR A 108 28.49 1.00 2.36
C THR A 108 29.90 1.55 2.09
N PRO A 109 30.87 1.39 3.01
CA PRO A 109 32.23 1.82 2.77
C PRO A 109 32.80 1.01 1.60
N LEU A 110 33.34 1.71 0.60
CA LEU A 110 34.08 1.08 -0.48
C LEU A 110 35.32 0.42 0.12
N SER A 111 35.31 -0.91 0.21
CA SER A 111 36.51 -1.68 0.53
C SER A 111 37.55 -1.38 -0.54
N LYS A 112 38.63 -0.68 -0.17
CA LYS A 112 39.80 -0.50 -1.02
C LYS A 112 40.37 -1.90 -1.33
N GLN A 113 40.24 -2.34 -2.57
CA GLN A 113 41.02 -3.45 -3.11
C GLN A 113 42.48 -3.04 -3.24
#